data_AF-A0A3A4WYI1-F1
#
_entry.id   AF-A0A3A4WYI1-F1
#
_cell.length_a   1.000
_cell.length_b   1.000
_cell.length_c   1.000
_cell.angle_alpha   90.00
_cell.angle_beta   90.00
_cell.angle_gamma   90.00
#
_symmetry.space_group_name_H-M   'P 1'
#
loop_
_entity.id
_entity.type
_entity.pdbx_description
1 polymer ?
#
loop_
_entity_poly.entity_id
_entity_poly.type
_entity_poly.pdbx_seq_one_letter_code
_entity_poly.pdbx_strand_id
1 'polypeptide(L)'
;MSFAEKLVAGLRSRLKRSGSVGPEQSVPSMKAAPPAPASEDEPELVAVITAAIAACMERLPDEIRVRSIRELTGSRPLWGSVGRQRQMHERL
;
A
#
# COMPACT_ATOMS: atom_id res chain seq x y z
N MET A 1 -26.70 -34.44 8.08
CA MET A 1 -26.83 -33.11 7.45
C MET A 1 -25.47 -32.43 7.48
N SER A 2 -24.91 -32.20 6.29
CA SER A 2 -23.47 -32.03 6.04
C SER A 2 -22.99 -30.60 6.36
N PHE A 3 -21.86 -30.47 7.05
CA PHE A 3 -21.21 -29.19 7.38
C PHE A 3 -20.94 -28.31 6.13
N ALA A 4 -20.82 -28.94 4.95
CA ALA A 4 -20.65 -28.26 3.67
C ALA A 4 -21.83 -27.34 3.30
N GLU A 5 -23.08 -27.70 3.64
CA GLU A 5 -24.24 -26.84 3.36
C GLU A 5 -24.24 -25.57 4.21
N LYS A 6 -23.78 -25.65 5.47
CA LYS A 6 -23.70 -24.50 6.37
C LYS A 6 -22.61 -23.50 5.93
N LEU A 7 -21.52 -23.99 5.33
CA LEU A 7 -20.47 -23.16 4.75
C LEU A 7 -20.95 -22.40 3.49
N VAL A 8 -21.67 -23.08 2.60
CA VAL A 8 -22.21 -22.47 1.37
C VAL A 8 -23.33 -21.46 1.70
N ALA A 9 -24.20 -21.77 2.66
CA ALA A 9 -25.21 -20.82 3.14
C ALA A 9 -24.58 -19.59 3.82
N GLY A 10 -23.52 -19.79 4.62
CA GLY A 10 -22.75 -18.73 5.26
C GLY A 10 -22.10 -17.77 4.26
N LEU A 11 -21.47 -18.29 3.20
CA LEU A 11 -20.81 -17.49 2.16
C LEU A 11 -21.82 -16.62 1.37
N ARG A 12 -22.99 -17.19 1.05
CA ARG A 12 -24.06 -16.48 0.33
C ARG A 12 -24.62 -15.29 1.13
N SER A 13 -24.68 -15.42 2.45
CA SER A 13 -25.13 -14.33 3.33
C SER A 13 -24.14 -13.16 3.45
N ARG A 14 -22.84 -13.42 3.27
CA ARG A 14 -21.76 -12.40 3.33
C ARG A 14 -21.71 -11.53 2.08
N LEU A 15 -21.95 -12.08 0.89
CA LEU A 15 -22.01 -11.28 -0.35
C LEU A 15 -23.20 -10.31 -0.37
N LYS A 16 -24.34 -10.67 0.22
CA LYS A 16 -25.53 -9.81 0.23
C LYS A 16 -25.42 -8.64 1.22
N ARG A 17 -24.54 -8.73 2.23
CA ARG A 17 -24.40 -7.72 3.29
C ARG A 17 -23.37 -6.62 2.97
N SER A 18 -22.63 -6.74 1.87
CA SER A 18 -21.70 -5.70 1.38
C SER A 18 -22.41 -4.67 0.49
N GLY A 19 -23.59 -4.20 0.91
CA GLY A 19 -24.43 -3.33 0.07
C GLY A 19 -25.52 -2.56 0.80
N SER A 20 -25.38 -2.32 2.11
CA SER A 20 -26.29 -1.42 2.84
C SER A 20 -25.47 -0.51 3.75
N VAL A 21 -25.03 0.62 3.17
CA VAL A 21 -24.55 1.77 3.93
C VAL A 21 -25.72 2.73 4.06
N GLY A 22 -26.07 3.09 5.30
CA GLY A 22 -26.96 4.20 5.64
C GLY A 22 -27.10 4.31 7.17
N PRO A 23 -27.22 5.52 7.75
CA PRO A 23 -27.32 6.84 7.12
C PRO A 23 -26.02 7.67 7.22
N GLU A 24 -25.86 8.58 6.26
CA GLU A 24 -25.25 9.91 6.40
C GLU A 24 -24.56 10.22 7.74
N GLN A 25 -23.23 10.06 7.76
CA GLN A 25 -22.39 10.97 8.52
C GLN A 25 -21.51 11.68 7.50
N SER A 26 -21.80 12.97 7.34
CA SER A 26 -21.12 13.91 6.46
C SER A 26 -19.64 14.01 6.81
N VAL A 27 -18.83 13.16 6.18
CA VAL A 27 -17.43 13.48 5.95
C VAL A 27 -17.44 14.61 4.91
N PRO A 28 -16.94 15.82 5.23
CA PRO A 28 -16.82 16.85 4.21
C PRO A 28 -15.99 16.24 3.08
N SER A 29 -16.59 16.22 1.89
CA SER A 29 -15.92 15.88 0.65
C SER A 29 -14.64 16.70 0.61
N MET A 30 -13.54 16.05 0.94
CA MET A 30 -12.21 16.61 0.86
C MET A 30 -11.97 16.73 -0.63
N LYS A 31 -12.41 17.86 -1.17
CA LYS A 31 -12.10 18.34 -2.50
C LYS A 31 -10.62 18.07 -2.68
N ALA A 32 -10.29 17.15 -3.59
CA ALA A 32 -8.92 16.77 -3.89
C ALA A 32 -8.14 18.06 -4.09
N ALA A 33 -7.31 18.38 -3.11
CA ALA A 33 -6.41 19.50 -3.21
C ALA A 33 -5.53 19.24 -4.45
N PRO A 34 -5.21 20.27 -5.24
CA PRO A 34 -4.21 20.11 -6.29
C PRO A 34 -2.95 19.49 -5.68
N PRO A 35 -2.23 18.59 -6.39
CA PRO A 35 -1.02 17.98 -5.86
C PRO A 35 -0.09 19.10 -5.40
N ALA A 36 0.05 19.23 -4.08
CA ALA A 36 1.02 20.12 -3.50
C ALA A 36 2.40 19.67 -4.00
N PRO A 37 3.33 20.59 -4.28
CA PRO A 37 4.68 20.21 -4.62
C PRO A 37 5.23 19.35 -3.47
N ALA A 38 5.47 18.07 -3.74
CA ALA A 38 5.98 17.12 -2.77
C ALA A 38 7.29 17.66 -2.23
N SER A 39 7.28 18.14 -1.00
CA SER A 39 8.50 18.51 -0.30
C SER A 39 9.24 17.22 0.07
N GLU A 40 10.54 17.16 -0.17
CA GLU A 40 11.38 15.97 0.07
C GLU A 40 11.36 15.50 1.55
N ASP A 41 10.87 16.34 2.47
CA ASP A 41 10.72 16.08 3.90
C ASP A 41 9.24 16.00 4.35
N GLU A 42 8.37 15.46 3.49
CA GLU A 42 6.96 15.25 3.86
C GLU A 42 6.86 14.11 4.90
N PRO A 43 6.42 14.38 6.15
CA PRO A 43 6.42 13.39 7.22
C PRO A 43 5.53 12.17 6.93
N GLU A 44 4.50 12.36 6.11
CA GLU A 44 3.62 11.31 5.60
C GLU A 44 4.40 10.28 4.79
N LEU A 45 5.34 10.72 3.95
CA LEU A 45 6.17 9.83 3.12
C LEU A 45 7.07 8.96 4.01
N VAL A 46 7.71 9.57 5.00
CA VAL A 46 8.54 8.85 5.98
C VAL A 46 7.71 7.82 6.75
N ALA A 47 6.49 8.19 7.18
CA ALA A 47 5.61 7.29 7.93
C ALA A 47 5.19 6.06 7.10
N VAL A 48 4.77 6.26 5.84
CA VAL A 48 4.36 5.17 4.95
C VAL A 48 5.54 4.25 4.63
N ILE A 49 6.70 4.81 4.31
CA ILE A 49 7.91 4.02 4.02
C ILE A 49 8.32 3.22 5.26
N THR A 50 8.34 3.84 6.44
CA THR A 50 8.74 3.18 7.69
C THR A 50 7.77 2.05 8.05
N ALA A 51 6.45 2.27 7.91
CA ALA A 51 5.45 1.25 8.15
C ALA A 51 5.58 0.06 7.17
N ALA A 52 5.86 0.32 5.90
CA ALA A 52 6.07 -0.73 4.91
C ALA A 52 7.30 -1.59 5.24
N ILE A 53 8.42 -0.96 5.62
CA ILE A 53 9.64 -1.66 6.02
C ILE A 53 9.40 -2.47 7.30
N ALA A 54 8.74 -1.87 8.30
CA ALA A 54 8.36 -2.54 9.55
C ALA A 54 7.54 -3.81 9.28
N ALA A 55 6.56 -3.74 8.38
CA ALA A 55 5.75 -4.87 7.97
C ALA A 55 6.55 -5.95 7.24
N CYS A 56 7.46 -5.58 6.33
CA CYS A 56 8.29 -6.54 5.60
C CYS A 56 9.32 -7.24 6.49
N MET A 57 9.79 -6.58 7.55
CA MET A 57 10.82 -7.10 8.45
C MET A 57 10.25 -7.69 9.75
N GLU A 58 8.92 -7.65 9.94
CA GLU A 58 8.24 -8.03 11.19
C GLU A 58 8.84 -7.30 12.42
N ARG A 59 9.20 -6.02 12.24
CA ARG A 59 9.77 -5.17 13.30
C ARG A 59 8.81 -4.07 13.70
N LEU A 60 9.06 -3.51 14.88
CA LEU A 60 8.35 -2.33 15.34
C LEU A 60 8.84 -1.08 14.57
N PRO A 61 7.97 -0.11 14.28
CA PRO A 61 8.34 1.10 13.54
C PRO A 61 9.37 1.96 14.28
N ASP A 62 9.39 1.91 15.62
CA ASP A 62 10.34 2.66 16.45
C ASP A 62 11.81 2.16 16.32
N GLU A 63 12.00 0.94 15.81
CA GLU A 63 13.33 0.37 15.57
C GLU A 63 13.95 0.83 14.23
N ILE A 64 13.18 1.53 13.38
CA ILE A 64 13.58 1.90 12.03
C ILE A 64 13.79 3.41 11.96
N ARG A 65 14.98 3.84 11.54
CA ARG A 65 15.32 5.26 11.39
C ARG A 65 15.69 5.59 9.94
N VAL A 66 14.84 6.38 9.28
CA VAL A 66 15.12 6.94 7.95
C VAL A 66 16.04 8.14 8.09
N ARG A 67 17.21 8.12 7.43
CA ARG A 67 18.20 9.22 7.50
C ARG A 67 18.10 10.23 6.36
N SER A 68 17.76 9.76 5.17
CA SER A 68 17.69 10.58 3.97
C SER A 68 16.81 9.86 2.96
N ILE A 69 15.86 10.60 2.40
CA ILE A 69 15.11 10.23 1.20
C ILE A 69 15.60 11.19 0.13
N ARG A 70 15.98 10.66 -1.03
CA ARG A 70 16.44 11.47 -2.17
C ARG A 70 15.80 10.94 -3.42
N GLU A 71 15.21 11.84 -4.19
CA GLU A 71 14.84 11.51 -5.54
C GLU A 71 16.09 11.36 -6.40
N LEU A 72 16.14 10.30 -7.19
CA LEU A 72 17.22 10.08 -8.12
C LEU A 72 16.81 10.68 -9.47
N THR A 73 17.48 11.75 -9.87
CA THR A 73 17.26 12.40 -11.16
C THR A 73 17.80 11.51 -12.28
N GLY A 74 16.90 10.80 -12.94
CA GLY A 74 17.24 9.92 -14.06
C GLY A 74 16.01 9.63 -14.92
N SER A 75 16.21 9.49 -16.23
CA SER A 75 15.13 9.15 -17.17
C SER A 75 14.49 7.77 -16.89
N ARG A 76 15.18 6.90 -16.14
CA ARG A 76 14.71 5.55 -15.80
C ARG A 76 14.94 5.26 -14.33
N PRO A 77 13.99 4.60 -13.64
CA PRO A 77 14.20 4.18 -12.26
C PRO A 77 15.28 3.09 -12.19
N LEU A 78 16.08 3.11 -11.11
CA LEU A 78 17.19 2.17 -10.91
C LEU A 78 16.72 0.70 -10.94
N TRP A 79 15.59 0.39 -10.33
CA TRP A 79 15.06 -0.99 -10.30
C TRP A 79 14.71 -1.52 -11.69
N GLY A 80 14.31 -0.66 -12.63
CA GLY A 80 14.08 -1.03 -14.03
C GLY A 80 15.37 -1.34 -14.79
N SER A 81 16.48 -0.69 -14.41
CA SER A 81 17.80 -0.99 -14.97
C SER A 81 18.39 -2.27 -14.39
N VAL A 82 18.38 -2.40 -13.06
CA VAL A 82 18.87 -3.60 -12.35
C VAL A 82 18.03 -4.83 -12.72
N GLY A 83 16.71 -4.68 -12.84
CA GLY A 83 15.82 -5.79 -13.23
C GLY A 83 16.10 -6.33 -14.63
N ARG A 84 16.34 -5.46 -15.62
CA ARG A 84 16.74 -5.90 -16.97
C ARG A 84 18.10 -6.61 -16.96
N GLN A 85 19.06 -6.06 -16.23
CA GLN A 85 20.38 -6.68 -16.10
C GLN A 85 20.28 -8.07 -15.50
N ARG A 86 19.50 -8.22 -14.43
CA ARG A 86 19.22 -9.52 -13.80
C ARG A 86 18.54 -10.49 -14.77
N GLN A 87 17.51 -10.04 -15.49
CA GLN A 87 16.79 -10.88 -16.45
C GLN A 87 17.68 -11.34 -17.61
N MET A 88 18.61 -10.51 -18.09
CA MET A 88 19.57 -10.92 -19.11
C MET A 88 20.59 -11.92 -18.58
N HIS A 89 21.05 -11.73 -17.34
CA HIS A 89 22.01 -12.63 -16.70
C HIS A 89 21.41 -14.00 -16.34
N GLU A 90 20.12 -14.05 -15.97
CA GLU A 90 19.40 -15.31 -15.68
C GLU A 90 18.99 -16.09 -16.95
N ARG A 91 19.13 -15.49 -18.13
CA ARG A 91 18.75 -16.09 -19.43
C ARG A 91 19.94 -16.62 -20.24
N LEU A 92 21.16 -16.42 -19.76
CA LEU A 92 22.40 -16.99 -20.31
C LEU A 92 22.82 -18.21 -19.50
#